data_AF-A0A7Z9SD46-F1
#
_entry.id   AF-A0A7Z9SD46-F1
#
_cell.length_a   1.000
_cell.length_b   1.000
_cell.length_c   1.000
_cell.angle_alpha   90.00
_cell.angle_beta   90.00
_cell.angle_gamma   90.00
#
_symmetry.space_group_name_H-M   'P 1'
#
loop_
_entity.id
_entity.type
_entity.pdbx_description
1 polymer ?
#
loop_
_entity_poly.entity_id
_entity_poly.type
_entity_poly.pdbx_seq_one_letter_code
_entity_poly.pdbx_strand_id
1 'polypeptide(L)'
;MRNLYYIAIEGPIGVGKTSLANMMSKELGARLVLEAFEENPFLPDFYKDPERYAFQTQLFFLLQRYRQQQELRQVDMFQNLLIT
;
A
#
# COMPACT_ATOMS: atom_id res chain seq x y z
N MET A 1 14.29 23.16 -0.46
CA MET A 1 13.17 22.27 -0.12
C MET A 1 13.71 20.85 -0.15
N ARG A 2 13.46 20.02 0.87
CA ARG A 2 13.83 18.59 0.80
C ARG A 2 12.86 17.92 -0.17
N ASN A 3 13.38 17.27 -1.20
CA ASN A 3 12.56 16.52 -2.16
C ASN A 3 12.19 15.18 -1.52
N LEU A 4 10.89 14.89 -1.46
CA LEU A 4 10.39 13.55 -1.13
C LEU A 4 10.42 12.70 -2.41
N TYR A 5 11.17 11.62 -2.39
CA TYR A 5 11.15 10.61 -3.45
C TYR A 5 10.12 9.55 -3.13
N TYR A 6 9.30 9.19 -4.11
CA TYR A 6 8.20 8.22 -3.97
C TYR A 6 8.34 7.12 -5.01
N ILE A 7 8.35 5.87 -4.55
CA ILE A 7 8.38 4.68 -5.39
C ILE A 7 7.15 3.84 -5.06
N ALA A 8 6.29 3.60 -6.06
CA ALA A 8 5.20 2.62 -5.97
C ALA A 8 5.59 1.34 -6.70
N ILE A 9 5.40 0.19 -6.02
CA ILE A 9 5.66 -1.13 -6.58
C ILE A 9 4.33 -1.78 -6.97
N GLU A 10 4.10 -1.88 -8.27
CA GLU A 10 2.86 -2.40 -8.86
C GLU A 10 3.04 -3.78 -9.49
N GLY A 11 1.95 -4.55 -9.54
CA GLY A 11 1.93 -5.84 -10.22
C GLY A 11 0.90 -6.85 -9.69
N PRO A 12 0.76 -8.02 -10.35
CA PRO A 12 -0.22 -9.04 -9.98
C PRO A 12 -0.07 -9.58 -8.55
N ILE A 13 -1.15 -10.16 -8.02
CA ILE A 13 -1.12 -10.88 -6.73
C ILE A 13 -0.15 -12.07 -6.85
N GLY A 14 0.70 -12.28 -5.83
CA GLY A 14 1.65 -13.40 -5.79
C GLY A 14 2.98 -13.20 -6.54
N VAL A 15 3.20 -12.07 -7.24
CA VAL A 15 4.44 -11.84 -8.01
C VAL A 15 5.68 -11.48 -7.16
N GLY A 16 5.52 -11.30 -5.85
CA GLY A 16 6.64 -10.97 -4.95
C GLY A 16 6.86 -9.49 -4.64
N LYS A 17 5.85 -8.63 -4.87
CA LYS A 17 5.92 -7.17 -4.59
C LYS A 17 6.38 -6.85 -3.17
N THR A 18 5.75 -7.46 -2.17
CA THR A 18 6.09 -7.25 -0.76
C THR A 18 7.55 -7.61 -0.48
N SER A 19 8.06 -8.70 -1.05
CA SER A 19 9.46 -9.10 -0.90
C SER A 19 10.40 -8.07 -1.53
N LEU A 20 10.10 -7.59 -2.74
CA LEU A 20 10.88 -6.54 -3.40
C LEU A 20 10.88 -5.24 -2.59
N ALA A 21 9.72 -4.79 -2.14
CA ALA A 21 9.55 -3.58 -1.34
C ALA A 21 10.38 -3.63 -0.04
N ASN A 22 10.34 -4.77 0.66
CA ASN A 22 11.15 -4.99 1.86
C ASN A 22 12.65 -4.92 1.56
N MET A 23 13.13 -5.62 0.52
CA MET A 23 14.54 -5.58 0.13
C MET A 23 15.01 -4.17 -0.23
N MET A 24 14.24 -3.45 -1.05
CA MET A 24 14.56 -2.09 -1.46
C MET A 24 14.55 -1.12 -0.27
N SER A 25 13.58 -1.24 0.64
CA SER A 25 13.51 -0.35 1.80
C SER A 25 14.72 -0.49 2.71
N LYS A 26 15.22 -1.71 2.90
CA LYS A 26 16.41 -2.01 3.70
C LYS A 26 17.67 -1.46 3.03
N GLU A 27 17.82 -1.70 1.73
CA GLU A 27 19.02 -1.28 0.98
C GLU A 27 19.11 0.25 0.84
N LEU A 28 17.96 0.91 0.66
CA LEU A 28 17.89 2.35 0.40
C LEU A 28 17.63 3.19 1.66
N GLY A 29 17.45 2.56 2.82
CA GLY A 29 17.05 3.24 4.06
C GLY A 29 15.73 4.00 3.93
N ALA A 30 14.80 3.47 3.15
CA ALA A 30 13.52 4.13 2.82
C ALA A 30 12.43 3.81 3.85
N ARG A 31 11.43 4.68 3.93
CA ARG A 31 10.18 4.39 4.65
C ARG A 31 9.41 3.36 3.84
N LEU A 32 9.08 2.23 4.44
CA LEU A 32 8.24 1.20 3.82
C LEU A 32 6.80 1.34 4.29
N VAL A 33 5.85 1.33 3.36
CA VAL A 33 4.43 1.42 3.64
C VAL A 33 3.69 0.33 2.88
N LEU A 34 3.33 -0.74 3.57
CA LEU A 34 2.69 -1.91 2.96
C LEU A 34 1.17 -1.79 2.89
N GLU A 35 0.55 -2.65 2.08
CA GLU A 35 -0.89 -2.85 2.06
C GLU A 35 -1.38 -3.70 3.23
N ALA A 36 -2.35 -3.20 3.99
CA ALA A 36 -3.04 -3.97 5.02
C ALA A 36 -4.37 -4.53 4.46
N PHE A 37 -4.28 -5.39 3.46
CA PHE A 37 -5.47 -5.96 2.79
C PHE A 37 -6.34 -6.82 3.71
N GLU A 38 -5.74 -7.37 4.78
CA GLU A 38 -6.42 -8.18 5.81
C GLU A 38 -7.46 -7.38 6.62
N GLU A 39 -7.34 -6.04 6.63
CA GLU A 39 -8.30 -5.17 7.32
C GLU A 39 -9.62 -5.01 6.57
N ASN A 40 -9.70 -5.46 5.30
CA ASN A 40 -10.89 -5.32 4.49
C ASN A 40 -11.95 -6.37 4.90
N PRO A 41 -13.05 -5.95 5.56
CA PRO A 41 -14.04 -6.89 6.10
C PRO A 41 -14.83 -7.60 5.00
N PHE A 42 -14.81 -7.09 3.77
CA PHE A 42 -15.53 -7.66 2.62
C PHE A 42 -14.70 -8.66 1.83
N LEU A 43 -13.37 -8.67 2.02
CA LEU A 43 -12.45 -9.48 1.23
C LEU A 43 -12.73 -11.00 1.37
N PRO A 44 -13.02 -11.56 2.55
CA PRO A 44 -13.36 -12.98 2.65
C PRO A 44 -14.64 -13.36 1.88
N ASP A 45 -15.62 -12.47 1.82
CA ASP A 45 -16.88 -12.73 1.11
C ASP A 45 -16.78 -12.46 -0.39
N PHE A 46 -15.90 -11.55 -0.81
CA PHE A 46 -15.52 -11.39 -2.21
C PHE A 46 -14.96 -12.68 -2.82
N TYR A 47 -14.14 -13.43 -2.09
CA TYR A 47 -13.65 -14.73 -2.57
C TYR A 47 -14.75 -15.80 -2.70
N LYS A 48 -15.92 -15.60 -2.10
CA LYS A 48 -17.08 -16.51 -2.21
C LYS A 48 -18.06 -16.07 -3.28
N ASP A 49 -18.32 -14.76 -3.41
CA ASP A 49 -19.27 -14.17 -4.36
C ASP A 49 -18.77 -12.81 -4.86
N PRO A 50 -17.93 -12.79 -5.91
CA PRO A 50 -17.35 -11.55 -6.42
C PRO A 50 -18.40 -10.56 -6.92
N GLU A 51 -19.46 -11.01 -7.59
CA GLU A 51 -20.48 -10.12 -8.17
C GLU A 51 -21.17 -9.28 -7.09
N ARG A 52 -21.42 -9.89 -5.93
CA ARG A 52 -22.11 -9.23 -4.82
C ARG A 52 -21.22 -8.31 -3.97
N TYR A 53 -19.94 -8.67 -3.81
CA TYR A 53 -19.03 -8.00 -2.85
C TYR A 53 -17.89 -7.20 -3.50
N ALA A 54 -17.75 -7.21 -4.83
CA ALA A 54 -16.69 -6.47 -5.53
C ALA A 54 -16.72 -4.98 -5.22
N PHE A 55 -17.89 -4.35 -5.25
CA PHE A 55 -18.00 -2.89 -5.05
C PHE A 55 -17.52 -2.46 -3.67
N GLN A 56 -17.99 -3.10 -2.61
CA GLN A 56 -17.63 -2.80 -1.22
C GLN A 56 -16.15 -3.08 -0.97
N THR A 57 -15.65 -4.21 -1.49
CA THR A 57 -14.24 -4.59 -1.39
C THR A 57 -13.34 -3.55 -2.05
N GLN A 58 -13.65 -3.14 -3.27
CA GLN A 58 -12.85 -2.14 -4.00
C GLN A 58 -12.97 -0.74 -3.40
N LEU A 59 -14.15 -0.34 -2.95
CA LEU A 59 -14.34 0.95 -2.26
C LEU A 59 -13.53 1.01 -0.95
N PHE A 60 -13.49 -0.09 -0.20
CA PHE A 60 -12.68 -0.16 1.02
C PHE A 60 -11.19 0.01 0.70
N PHE A 61 -10.67 -0.71 -0.31
CA PHE A 61 -9.27 -0.54 -0.75
C PHE A 61 -8.97 0.91 -1.16
N LEU A 62 -9.86 1.56 -1.92
CA LEU A 62 -9.72 2.96 -2.32
C LEU A 62 -9.62 3.90 -1.11
N LEU A 63 -10.53 3.75 -0.14
CA LEU A 63 -10.56 4.59 1.06
C LEU A 63 -9.34 4.36 1.96
N GLN A 64 -8.89 3.12 2.08
CA GLN A 64 -7.67 2.76 2.81
C GLN A 64 -6.44 3.41 2.18
N ARG A 65 -6.27 3.29 0.85
CA ARG A 65 -5.20 3.96 0.08
C ARG A 65 -5.24 5.47 0.28
N TYR A 66 -6.42 6.07 0.20
CA TYR A 66 -6.58 7.52 0.38
C TYR A 66 -6.13 7.97 1.77
N ARG A 67 -6.54 7.28 2.84
CA ARG A 67 -6.11 7.59 4.22
C ARG A 67 -4.60 7.46 4.38
N GLN A 68 -4.02 6.36 3.90
CA GLN A 68 -2.58 6.15 3.93
C GLN A 68 -1.81 7.28 3.23
N GLN A 69 -2.28 7.73 2.06
CA GLN A 69 -1.67 8.86 1.33
C GLN A 69 -1.78 10.19 2.09
N GLN A 70 -2.86 10.41 2.85
CA GLN A 70 -2.98 11.61 3.71
C GLN A 70 -1.96 11.59 4.84
N GLU A 71 -1.73 10.44 5.48
CA GLU A 71 -0.72 10.28 6.53
C GLU A 71 0.70 10.49 6.00
N LEU A 72 0.96 10.09 4.76
CA LEU A 72 2.27 10.25 4.10
C LEU A 72 2.61 11.70 3.76
N ARG A 73 1.62 12.59 3.66
CA ARG A 73 1.88 14.04 3.49
C ARG A 73 2.55 14.66 4.71
N GLN A 74 2.47 14.02 5.88
CA GLN A 74 3.18 14.47 7.06
C GLN A 74 4.67 14.12 6.88
N VAL A 75 5.48 15.16 6.66
CA VAL A 75 6.91 15.02 6.33
C VAL A 75 7.64 14.34 7.48
N ASP A 76 8.19 13.17 7.20
CA ASP A 76 9.14 12.50 8.08
C ASP A 76 10.44 13.32 8.11
N MET A 77 10.94 13.67 9.31
CA MET A 77 12.15 14.50 9.43
C MET A 77 13.43 13.75 9.02
N PHE A 78 13.40 12.42 8.98
CA PHE A 78 14.59 11.58 8.85
C PHE A 78 14.63 10.81 7.54
N GLN A 79 13.47 10.52 6.92
CA GLN A 79 13.41 9.76 5.67
C GLN A 79 12.85 10.59 4.50
N ASN A 80 13.68 10.78 3.47
CA ASN A 80 13.33 11.51 2.25
C ASN A 80 12.93 10.58 1.08
N LEU A 81 12.87 9.26 1.31
CA LEU A 81 12.47 8.25 0.32
C LEU A 81 11.39 7.36 0.92
N LEU A 82 10.30 7.19 0.18
CA LEU A 82 9.14 6.38 0.53
C LEU A 82 8.90 5.30 -0.53
N ILE A 83 8.65 4.08 -0.08
CA ILE A 83 8.31 2.92 -0.91
C ILE A 83 6.95 2.38 -0.45
N THR A 84 6.01 2.25 -1.40
CA THR A 84 4.69 1.64 -1.22
C THR A 84 4.53 0.38 -2.05
#